data_AF-A0A1X4HW91-F1
#
_entry.id   AF-A0A1X4HW91-F1
#
_cell.length_a   1.000
_cell.length_b   1.000
_cell.length_c   1.000
_cell.angle_alpha   90.00
_cell.angle_beta   90.00
_cell.angle_gamma   90.00
#
_symmetry.space_group_name_H-M   'P 1'
#
loop_
_entity.id
_entity.type
_entity.pdbx_description
1 polymer ?
#
loop_
_entity_poly.entity_id
_entity_poly.type
_entity_poly.pdbx_seq_one_letter_code
_entity_poly.pdbx_strand_id
1 'polypeptide(L)'
;TRLAGELLAHRPATPGSRPDDPTEDAGGLGDAGALCAVADPEGLTTHRLPVEVSLAPGPTRGQTVVDRRSRVGESEIHEGTREQPLVDVGLDVDVARYVKLYLATVERAPE
;
A
#
# COMPACT_ATOMS: atom_id res chain seq x y z
N THR A 1 17.53 3.66 -19.42
CA THR A 1 16.17 3.09 -19.39
C THR A 1 16.18 1.62 -19.04
N ARG A 2 16.88 0.72 -19.77
CA ARG A 2 17.03 -0.71 -19.39
C ARG A 2 17.52 -0.95 -17.94
N LEU A 3 18.55 -0.21 -17.53
CA LEU A 3 19.14 -0.31 -16.19
C LEU A 3 18.15 0.00 -15.05
N ALA A 4 17.21 0.93 -15.24
CA ALA A 4 16.23 1.28 -14.21
C ALA A 4 15.19 0.15 -14.03
N GLY A 5 14.78 -0.48 -15.14
CA GLY A 5 13.93 -1.68 -15.11
C GLY A 5 14.62 -2.89 -14.47
N GLU A 6 15.91 -3.10 -14.78
CA GLU A 6 16.72 -4.18 -14.18
C GLU A 6 16.88 -4.01 -12.67
N LEU A 7 17.03 -2.78 -12.17
CA LEU A 7 17.15 -2.52 -10.73
C LEU A 7 15.85 -2.76 -9.96
N LEU A 8 14.68 -2.55 -10.58
CA LEU A 8 13.38 -2.81 -9.96
C LEU A 8 13.03 -4.29 -9.95
N ALA A 9 13.39 -5.01 -11.01
CA ALA A 9 13.22 -6.46 -11.10
C ALA A 9 14.03 -7.21 -10.02
N HIS A 10 15.07 -6.57 -9.45
CA HIS A 10 15.86 -7.13 -8.36
C HIS A 10 15.38 -6.73 -6.95
N ARG A 11 14.25 -6.05 -6.81
CA ARG A 11 13.66 -5.80 -5.49
C ARG A 11 12.89 -7.05 -5.05
N PRO A 12 13.35 -7.77 -3.99
CA PRO A 12 12.60 -8.90 -3.48
C PRO A 12 11.23 -8.43 -2.98
N ALA A 13 10.19 -9.21 -3.26
CA ALA A 13 8.83 -8.90 -2.82
C ALA A 13 8.70 -9.01 -1.30
N THR A 14 9.52 -9.89 -0.70
CA THR A 14 9.52 -10.18 0.73
C THR A 14 10.89 -9.90 1.36
N PRO A 15 10.96 -9.25 2.53
CA PRO A 15 12.22 -9.10 3.27
C PRO A 15 12.87 -10.46 3.57
N GLY A 16 14.10 -10.67 3.09
CA GLY A 16 14.87 -11.90 3.29
C GLY A 16 14.88 -12.86 2.09
N SER A 17 14.09 -12.60 1.06
CA SER A 17 14.10 -13.39 -0.18
C SER A 17 15.25 -13.02 -1.11
N ARG A 18 15.69 -13.98 -1.92
CA ARG A 18 16.68 -13.76 -2.96
C ARG A 18 15.98 -13.15 -4.19
N PRO A 19 16.56 -12.12 -4.84
CA PRO A 19 15.98 -11.49 -6.04
C PRO A 19 15.68 -12.42 -7.24
N ASP A 20 16.23 -13.63 -7.23
CA ASP A 20 16.13 -14.61 -8.33
C ASP A 20 15.19 -15.79 -8.00
N ASP A 21 14.42 -15.70 -6.91
CA ASP A 21 13.52 -16.79 -6.50
C ASP A 21 12.35 -16.93 -7.50
N PRO A 22 12.25 -18.05 -8.24
CA PRO A 22 11.21 -18.26 -9.24
C PRO A 22 9.80 -18.41 -8.64
N THR A 23 9.68 -18.46 -7.31
CA THR A 23 8.40 -18.47 -6.59
C THR A 23 7.97 -17.09 -6.10
N GLU A 24 8.80 -16.06 -6.24
CA GLU A 24 8.41 -14.67 -5.96
C GLU A 24 7.82 -14.02 -7.22
N ASP A 25 6.59 -13.49 -7.09
CA ASP A 25 6.10 -12.44 -7.98
C ASP A 25 7.01 -11.21 -7.82
N ALA A 26 7.28 -10.48 -8.91
CA ALA A 26 8.08 -9.25 -8.85
C ALA A 26 7.55 -8.32 -7.74
N GLY A 27 8.46 -7.82 -6.89
CA GLY A 27 8.10 -6.96 -5.76
C GLY A 27 7.24 -5.76 -6.20
N GLY A 28 6.13 -5.53 -5.52
CA GLY A 28 5.26 -4.37 -5.78
C GLY A 28 6.02 -3.04 -5.67
N LEU A 29 5.49 -1.98 -6.29
CA LEU A 29 6.13 -0.65 -6.33
C LEU A 29 6.49 -0.07 -4.94
N GLY A 30 5.79 -0.47 -3.87
CA GLY A 30 6.02 0.01 -2.52
C GLY A 30 5.94 1.54 -2.45
N ASP A 31 7.01 2.19 -1.98
CA ASP A 31 7.10 3.66 -1.87
C ASP A 31 6.91 4.39 -3.20
N ALA A 32 7.34 3.78 -4.32
CA ALA A 32 7.09 4.36 -5.64
C ALA A 32 5.59 4.39 -5.96
N GLY A 33 4.83 3.41 -5.49
CA GLY A 33 3.38 3.37 -5.59
C GLY A 33 2.72 4.42 -4.70
N ALA A 34 3.26 4.64 -3.49
CA ALA A 34 2.81 5.72 -2.61
C ALA A 34 3.02 7.11 -3.26
N LEU A 35 4.16 7.32 -3.93
CA LEU A 35 4.41 8.55 -4.70
C LEU A 35 3.48 8.68 -5.91
N CYS A 36 3.18 7.58 -6.62
CA CYS A 36 2.18 7.58 -7.68
C CYS A 36 0.81 8.01 -7.17
N ALA A 37 0.41 7.55 -5.98
CA ALA A 37 -0.86 7.98 -5.35
C ALA A 37 -0.90 9.45 -4.95
N VAL A 38 0.25 10.06 -4.64
CA VAL A 38 0.33 11.51 -4.40
C VAL A 38 0.28 12.28 -5.72
N ALA A 39 1.00 11.82 -6.74
CA ALA A 39 1.10 12.49 -8.03
C ALA A 39 -0.18 12.35 -8.88
N ASP A 40 -0.89 11.23 -8.73
CA ASP A 40 -2.09 10.91 -9.48
C ASP A 40 -3.14 10.17 -8.62
N PRO A 41 -3.85 10.90 -7.73
CA PRO A 41 -4.72 10.31 -6.72
C PRO A 41 -5.88 9.48 -7.27
N GLU A 42 -6.32 9.76 -8.50
CA GLU A 42 -7.41 9.01 -9.16
C GLU A 42 -7.03 7.56 -9.45
N GLY A 43 -5.74 7.21 -9.46
CA GLY A 43 -5.29 5.83 -9.61
C GLY A 43 -5.41 5.00 -8.34
N LEU A 44 -5.78 5.59 -7.19
CA LEU A 44 -6.00 4.86 -5.93
C LEU A 44 -7.46 4.92 -5.52
N THR A 45 -8.11 3.76 -5.40
CA THR A 45 -9.44 3.68 -4.81
C THR A 45 -9.33 3.72 -3.30
N THR A 46 -9.90 4.75 -2.67
CA THR A 46 -9.87 4.92 -1.21
C THR A 46 -11.26 4.86 -0.59
N HIS A 47 -11.31 4.42 0.67
CA HIS A 47 -12.49 4.53 1.51
C HIS A 47 -12.13 5.18 2.84
N ARG A 48 -12.97 6.12 3.29
CA ARG A 48 -12.82 6.78 4.59
C ARG A 48 -13.26 5.84 5.72
N LEU A 49 -12.32 5.25 6.43
CA LEU A 49 -12.56 4.19 7.41
C LEU A 49 -11.91 4.49 8.78
N PRO A 50 -12.46 3.98 9.90
CA PRO A 50 -11.79 4.03 11.20
C PRO A 50 -10.52 3.20 11.20
N VAL A 51 -9.43 3.78 11.71
CA VAL A 51 -8.11 3.14 11.77
C VAL A 51 -7.48 3.29 13.13
N GLU A 52 -6.83 2.24 13.61
CA GLU A 52 -5.95 2.29 14.77
C GLU A 52 -4.68 1.46 14.54
N VAL A 53 -3.70 1.62 15.44
CA VAL A 53 -2.48 0.80 15.46
C VAL A 53 -2.49 -0.04 16.74
N SER A 54 -2.29 -1.35 16.61
CA SER A 54 -2.14 -2.22 17.77
C SER A 54 -0.84 -1.90 18.51
N LEU A 55 -0.96 -1.39 19.74
CA LEU A 55 0.19 -1.03 20.59
C LEU A 55 0.50 -2.08 21.66
N ALA A 56 -0.39 -3.06 21.85
CA ALA A 56 -0.23 -4.10 22.85
C ALA A 56 1.00 -4.97 22.54
N PRO A 57 1.76 -5.42 23.56
CA PRO A 57 2.81 -6.42 23.36
C PRO A 57 2.24 -7.70 22.74
N GLY A 58 2.97 -8.30 21.81
CA GLY A 58 2.58 -9.55 21.16
C GLY A 58 2.76 -9.50 19.64
N PRO A 59 2.31 -10.57 18.94
CA PRO A 59 2.55 -10.73 17.51
C PRO A 59 1.83 -9.68 16.64
N THR A 60 0.80 -9.03 17.17
CA THR A 60 0.03 -8.01 16.44
C THR A 60 0.57 -6.59 16.63
N ARG A 61 1.61 -6.39 17.45
CA ARG A 61 2.15 -5.06 17.73
C ARG A 61 2.62 -4.37 16.45
N GLY A 62 2.13 -3.16 16.20
CA GLY A 62 2.45 -2.36 15.02
C GLY A 62 1.54 -2.63 13.81
N GLN A 63 0.61 -3.58 13.89
CA GLN A 63 -0.39 -3.77 12.83
C GLN A 63 -1.37 -2.59 12.77
N THR A 64 -1.65 -2.13 11.55
CA THR A 64 -2.75 -1.21 11.26
C THR A 64 -4.06 -2.00 11.24
N VAL A 65 -4.97 -1.68 12.15
CA VAL A 65 -6.31 -2.28 12.20
C VAL A 65 -7.27 -1.32 11.52
N VAL A 66 -7.98 -1.81 10.51
CA VAL A 66 -8.96 -1.04 9.74
C VAL A 66 -10.34 -1.64 9.97
N ASP A 67 -11.27 -0.84 10.50
CA ASP A 67 -12.66 -1.28 10.63
C ASP A 67 -13.38 -1.21 9.28
N ARG A 68 -13.71 -2.36 8.71
CA ARG A 68 -14.41 -2.51 7.43
C ARG A 68 -15.85 -2.98 7.60
N ARG A 69 -16.36 -3.08 8.83
CA ARG A 69 -17.74 -3.54 9.08
C ARG A 69 -18.73 -2.51 8.55
N SER A 70 -19.84 -3.01 7.99
CA SER A 70 -20.86 -2.18 7.34
C SER A 70 -21.85 -1.52 8.31
N ARG A 71 -21.86 -1.91 9.59
CA ARG A 71 -22.79 -1.40 10.61
C ARG A 71 -22.02 -0.70 11.71
N VAL A 72 -22.24 0.61 11.83
CA VAL A 72 -21.85 1.40 13.01
C VAL A 72 -22.58 0.82 14.21
N GLY A 73 -21.85 0.43 15.25
CA GLY A 73 -22.43 -0.13 16.48
C GLY A 73 -21.98 -1.54 16.86
N GLU A 74 -21.44 -2.36 15.95
CA GLU A 74 -21.00 -3.72 16.34
C GLU A 74 -19.83 -3.72 17.35
N SER A 75 -19.01 -2.66 17.36
CA SER A 75 -18.05 -2.40 18.45
C SER A 75 -18.60 -1.58 19.60
N GLU A 76 -19.64 -0.77 19.36
CA GLU A 76 -20.20 0.10 20.40
C GLU A 76 -21.03 -0.71 21.42
N ILE A 77 -21.47 -1.91 21.05
CA ILE A 77 -22.23 -2.83 21.92
C ILE A 77 -21.32 -3.53 22.94
N HIS A 78 -20.00 -3.63 22.69
CA HIS A 78 -19.07 -4.34 23.55
C HIS A 78 -17.86 -3.44 23.87
N GLU A 79 -17.89 -2.83 25.07
CA GLU A 79 -16.75 -2.18 25.73
C GLU A 79 -16.28 -0.83 25.15
N GLY A 80 -16.89 0.26 25.64
CA GLY A 80 -16.26 1.60 25.77
C GLY A 80 -15.71 2.24 24.49
N THR A 81 -16.44 3.20 23.94
CA THR A 81 -16.07 3.93 22.72
C THR A 81 -14.66 4.53 22.82
N ARG A 82 -13.70 3.97 22.10
CA ARG A 82 -12.43 4.62 21.80
C ARG A 82 -12.60 5.36 20.48
N GLU A 83 -12.39 6.67 20.48
CA GLU A 83 -12.46 7.47 19.26
C GLU A 83 -11.33 7.02 18.32
N GLN A 84 -11.71 6.52 17.14
CA GLN A 84 -10.78 6.10 16.11
C GLN A 84 -10.75 7.16 15.00
N PRO A 85 -9.56 7.64 14.59
CA PRO A 85 -9.47 8.57 13.48
C PRO A 85 -9.99 7.91 12.20
N LEU A 86 -10.78 8.67 11.45
CA LEU A 86 -11.13 8.31 10.08
C LEU A 86 -9.93 8.62 9.18
N VAL A 87 -9.56 7.68 8.30
CA VAL A 87 -8.44 7.80 7.35
C VAL A 87 -8.90 7.29 5.98
N ASP A 88 -8.41 7.90 4.90
CA ASP A 88 -8.63 7.39 3.54
C ASP A 88 -7.71 6.19 3.31
N VAL A 89 -8.28 4.99 3.38
CA VAL A 89 -7.54 3.73 3.22
C VAL A 89 -7.60 3.31 1.76
N GLY A 90 -6.43 3.15 1.13
CA GLY A 90 -6.33 2.58 -0.23
C GLY A 90 -6.71 1.11 -0.22
N LEU A 91 -7.75 0.75 -0.98
CA LEU A 91 -8.28 -0.61 -1.08
C LEU A 91 -8.07 -1.25 -2.45
N ASP A 92 -7.81 -0.44 -3.48
CA ASP A 92 -7.52 -0.90 -4.84
C ASP A 92 -6.68 0.12 -5.60
N VAL A 93 -6.01 -0.30 -6.68
CA VAL A 93 -5.11 0.53 -7.48
C VAL A 93 -5.27 0.26 -8.97
N ASP A 94 -5.32 1.32 -9.78
CA ASP A 94 -5.17 1.21 -11.23
C ASP A 94 -3.70 0.94 -11.58
N VAL A 95 -3.37 -0.34 -11.66
CA VAL A 95 -2.01 -0.83 -11.94
C VAL A 95 -1.48 -0.27 -13.26
N ALA A 96 -2.31 -0.24 -14.31
CA ALA A 96 -1.86 0.20 -15.63
C ALA A 96 -1.50 1.69 -15.62
N ARG A 97 -2.31 2.50 -14.93
CA ARG A 97 -2.07 3.94 -14.76
C ARG A 97 -0.77 4.20 -13.99
N TYR A 98 -0.54 3.49 -12.89
CA TYR A 98 0.68 3.68 -12.08
C TYR A 98 1.94 3.15 -12.73
N VAL A 99 1.88 2.02 -13.45
CA VAL A 99 3.03 1.55 -14.24
C VAL A 99 3.41 2.59 -15.29
N LYS A 100 2.43 3.14 -16.01
CA LYS A 100 2.68 4.18 -17.01
C LYS A 100 3.30 5.43 -16.40
N LEU A 101 2.73 5.94 -15.30
CA LEU A 101 3.23 7.11 -14.59
C LEU A 101 4.67 6.90 -14.12
N TYR A 102 4.91 5.76 -13.47
CA TYR A 102 6.21 5.39 -12.94
C TYR A 102 7.27 5.31 -14.05
N LEU A 103 7.02 4.56 -15.12
CA LEU A 103 7.96 4.41 -16.24
C LEU A 103 8.24 5.75 -16.91
N ALA A 104 7.20 6.55 -17.20
CA ALA A 104 7.38 7.88 -17.78
C ALA A 104 8.27 8.79 -16.91
N THR A 105 8.18 8.64 -15.59
CA THR A 105 8.99 9.41 -14.63
C THR A 105 10.46 8.98 -14.62
N VAL A 106 10.74 7.67 -14.61
CA VAL A 106 12.11 7.16 -14.47
C VAL A 106 12.85 7.01 -15.80
N GLU A 107 12.15 6.90 -16.92
CA GLU A 107 12.78 6.68 -18.21
C GLU A 107 13.36 7.95 -18.84
N ARG A 108 13.02 9.15 -18.34
CA ARG A 108 13.41 10.46 -18.87
C ARG A 108 13.30 10.48 -20.40
N ALA A 109 12.11 10.79 -20.92
CA ALA A 109 11.94 11.00 -22.36
C ALA A 109 12.98 12.03 -22.84
N PRO A 110 13.77 11.74 -23.90
CA PRO A 110 14.60 12.76 -24.51
C PRO A 110 13.69 13.88 -25.02
N GLU A 111 14.04 15.13 -24.73
CA GLU A 111 13.45 16.31 -25.42
C GLU A 111 13.68 16.22 -26.93
#